data_AF-A0A9X0K3G6-F1
#
_entry.id   AF-A0A9X0K3G6-F1
#
_cell.length_a   1.000
_cell.length_b   1.000
_cell.length_c   1.000
_cell.angle_alpha   90.00
_cell.angle_beta   90.00
_cell.angle_gamma   90.00
#
_symmetry.space_group_name_H-M   'P 1'
#
loop_
_entity.id
_entity.type
_entity.pdbx_description
1 polymer ?
#
loop_
_entity_poly.entity_id
_entity_poly.type
_entity_poly.pdbx_seq_one_letter_code
_entity_poly.pdbx_strand_id
1 'polypeptide(L)'
;MSATTPTTPAGYRQAEPRSSDGSAFAATLGSALAEVQQLQSTSNDLSLKAVTGELADIHTATLASARASLALETAATFRNRGVEAFNEIMRMQA
;
A
#
# COMPACT_ATOMS: atom_id res chain seq x y z
N MET A 1 -9.78 14.08 -62.86
CA MET A 1 -10.71 13.94 -61.72
C MET A 1 -10.15 12.83 -60.84
N SER A 2 -9.25 13.17 -59.93
CA SER A 2 -8.52 12.18 -59.10
C SER A 2 -9.34 11.80 -57.89
N ALA A 3 -9.60 10.50 -57.73
CA ALA A 3 -10.38 9.96 -56.63
C ALA A 3 -9.60 10.11 -55.30
N THR A 4 -10.24 10.75 -54.32
CA THR A 4 -9.82 10.74 -52.92
C THR A 4 -10.00 9.33 -52.36
N THR A 5 -8.91 8.71 -51.91
CA THR A 5 -8.94 7.49 -51.10
C THR A 5 -9.55 7.80 -49.72
N PRO A 6 -10.47 6.97 -49.19
CA PRO A 6 -11.01 7.18 -47.86
C PRO A 6 -9.93 6.88 -46.81
N THR A 7 -9.56 7.87 -46.02
CA THR A 7 -8.79 7.69 -44.79
C THR A 7 -9.65 6.95 -43.77
N THR A 8 -9.36 5.67 -43.56
CA THR A 8 -9.93 4.89 -42.46
C THR A 8 -9.52 5.52 -41.13
N PRO A 9 -10.45 5.85 -40.21
CA PRO A 9 -10.07 6.30 -38.88
C PRO A 9 -9.29 5.18 -38.20
N ALA A 10 -8.07 5.48 -37.75
CA ALA A 10 -7.29 4.60 -36.90
C ALA A 10 -8.15 4.29 -35.68
N GLY A 11 -8.69 3.07 -35.62
CA GLY A 11 -9.42 2.57 -34.47
C GLY A 11 -8.57 2.78 -33.23
N TYR A 12 -9.21 3.18 -32.12
CA TYR A 12 -8.61 3.10 -30.81
C TYR A 12 -8.01 1.71 -30.68
N ARG A 13 -6.68 1.64 -30.64
CA ARG A 13 -5.95 0.40 -30.39
C ARG A 13 -6.42 -0.03 -29.01
N GLN A 14 -7.37 -0.96 -28.97
CA GLN A 14 -7.94 -1.50 -27.75
C GLN A 14 -6.73 -2.03 -26.99
N ALA A 15 -6.40 -1.38 -25.87
CA ALA A 15 -5.32 -1.86 -25.03
C ALA A 15 -5.71 -3.28 -24.64
N GLU A 16 -4.96 -4.25 -25.15
CA GLU A 16 -5.11 -5.64 -24.72
C GLU A 16 -5.07 -5.63 -23.19
N PRO A 17 -5.99 -6.34 -22.53
CA PRO A 17 -5.97 -6.42 -21.08
C PRO A 17 -4.64 -7.07 -20.71
N ARG A 18 -3.67 -6.25 -20.31
CA ARG A 18 -2.49 -6.73 -19.63
C ARG A 18 -3.01 -7.29 -18.32
N SER A 19 -3.08 -8.60 -18.23
CA SER A 19 -3.21 -9.30 -16.97
C SER A 19 -2.07 -8.79 -16.08
N SER A 20 -2.36 -7.81 -15.23
CA SER A 20 -1.42 -7.42 -14.18
C SER A 20 -1.42 -8.57 -13.21
N ASP A 21 -0.39 -9.40 -13.29
CA ASP A 21 -0.14 -10.42 -12.29
C ASP A 21 -0.05 -9.69 -10.93
N GLY A 22 -0.97 -9.99 -10.01
CA GLY A 22 -1.12 -9.28 -8.73
C GLY A 22 0.12 -9.40 -7.83
N SER A 23 1.10 -10.21 -8.23
CA SER A 23 2.39 -10.42 -7.56
C SER A 23 3.14 -9.13 -7.20
N ALA A 24 3.18 -8.13 -8.09
CA ALA A 24 3.88 -6.87 -7.80
C ALA A 24 3.22 -6.07 -6.66
N PHE A 25 1.89 -6.04 -6.64
CA PHE A 25 1.13 -5.42 -5.56
C PHE A 25 1.30 -6.22 -4.25
N ALA A 26 1.20 -7.55 -4.32
CA ALA A 26 1.38 -8.43 -3.17
C ALA A 26 2.78 -8.27 -2.55
N ALA A 27 3.83 -8.16 -3.36
CA ALA A 27 5.20 -7.92 -2.90
C ALA A 27 5.34 -6.55 -2.22
N THR A 28 4.75 -5.51 -2.79
CA THR A 28 4.74 -4.16 -2.21
C THR A 28 4.00 -4.13 -0.88
N LEU A 29 2.82 -4.75 -0.83
CA LEU A 29 2.01 -4.84 0.38
C LEU A 29 2.71 -5.63 1.49
N GLY A 30 3.34 -6.76 1.14
CA GLY A 30 4.12 -7.56 2.08
C GLY A 30 5.31 -6.78 2.66
N SER A 31 6.00 -6.00 1.81
CA SER A 31 7.11 -5.14 2.24
C SER A 31 6.64 -4.03 3.17
N ALA A 32 5.52 -3.38 2.85
CA ALA A 32 4.93 -2.34 3.70
C ALA A 32 4.49 -2.89 5.07
N LEU A 33 3.96 -4.11 5.12
CA LEU A 33 3.58 -4.75 6.38
C LEU A 33 4.80 -5.09 7.26
N ALA A 34 5.90 -5.53 6.63
CA ALA A 34 7.17 -5.72 7.33
C ALA A 34 7.73 -4.40 7.90
N GLU A 35 7.56 -3.30 7.16
CA GLU A 35 7.97 -1.97 7.61
C GLU A 35 7.16 -1.48 8.83
N VAL A 36 5.84 -1.70 8.83
CA VAL A 36 4.97 -1.44 10.01
C VAL A 36 5.45 -2.23 11.22
N GLN A 37 5.79 -3.51 11.04
CA GLN A 37 6.31 -4.36 12.11
C GLN A 37 7.63 -3.83 12.67
N GLN A 38 8.52 -3.33 11.80
CA GLN A 38 9.79 -2.76 12.18
C GLN A 38 9.63 -1.42 12.92
N LEU A 39 8.69 -0.57 12.50
CA LEU A 39 8.33 0.66 13.19
C LEU A 39 7.83 0.39 14.61
N GLN A 40 6.97 -0.62 14.78
CA GLN A 40 6.48 -1.06 16.09
C GLN A 40 7.63 -1.52 17.01
N SER A 41 8.53 -2.36 16.50
CA SER A 41 9.69 -2.83 17.28
C SER A 41 10.64 -1.70 17.66
N THR A 42 10.88 -0.76 16.73
CA THR A 42 11.73 0.41 16.98
C THR A 42 11.12 1.34 18.05
N SER A 43 9.82 1.59 17.99
CA SER A 43 9.10 2.35 19.01
C SER A 43 9.21 1.69 20.40
N ASN A 44 9.09 0.37 20.48
CA ASN A 44 9.26 -0.36 21.74
C ASN A 44 10.69 -0.27 22.29
N ASP A 45 11.71 -0.47 21.45
CA ASP A 45 13.12 -0.36 21.85
C ASP A 45 13.47 1.04 22.37
N LEU A 46 13.02 2.08 21.66
CA LEU A 46 13.25 3.47 22.08
C LEU A 46 12.47 3.82 23.35
N SER A 47 11.27 3.27 23.54
CA SER A 47 10.50 3.46 24.77
C SER A 47 11.20 2.84 25.97
N LEU A 48 11.77 1.64 25.82
CA LEU A 48 12.57 1.01 26.87
C LEU A 48 13.81 1.84 27.21
N LYS A 49 14.55 2.29 26.20
CA LYS A 49 15.75 3.15 26.39
C LYS A 49 15.43 4.51 27.02
N ALA A 50 14.26 5.08 26.72
CA ALA A 50 13.79 6.31 27.34
C ALA A 50 13.51 6.12 28.84
N VAL A 51 12.94 4.97 29.22
CA VAL A 51 12.63 4.64 30.63
C VAL A 51 13.89 4.26 31.43
N THR A 52 14.90 3.65 30.80
CA THR A 52 16.19 3.33 31.45
C THR A 52 17.13 4.54 31.57
N GLY A 53 16.79 5.68 30.97
CA GLY A 53 17.61 6.89 31.01
C GLY A 53 18.81 6.89 30.06
N GLU A 54 18.92 5.88 29.17
CA GLU A 54 19.98 5.79 28.15
C GLU A 54 19.72 6.64 26.91
N LEU A 55 18.50 7.17 26.75
CA LEU A 55 18.14 7.95 25.59
C LEU A 55 18.55 9.41 25.77
N ALA A 56 19.54 9.85 24.98
CA ALA A 56 19.99 11.24 24.95
C ALA A 56 18.90 12.23 24.51
N ASP A 57 17.89 11.75 23.77
CA ASP A 57 16.80 12.56 23.25
C ASP A 57 15.46 11.82 23.31
N ILE A 58 14.61 12.22 24.27
CA ILE A 58 13.29 11.63 24.53
C ILE A 58 12.31 11.84 23.35
N HIS A 59 12.53 12.86 22.52
CA HIS A 59 11.67 13.15 21.37
C HIS A 59 11.74 12.05 20.33
N THR A 60 12.86 11.33 20.24
CA THR A 60 13.04 10.18 19.34
C THR A 60 12.06 9.06 19.65
N ALA A 61 11.83 8.75 20.93
CA ALA A 61 10.88 7.72 21.36
C ALA A 61 9.43 8.15 21.08
N THR A 62 9.09 9.41 21.36
CA THR A 62 7.76 9.97 21.09
C THR A 62 7.45 9.97 19.59
N LEU A 63 8.43 10.37 18.76
CA LEU A 63 8.27 10.42 17.30
C LEU A 63 8.17 9.02 16.69
N ALA A 64 8.98 8.06 17.17
CA ALA A 64 8.87 6.66 16.76
C ALA A 64 7.49 6.08 17.08
N SER A 65 6.97 6.38 18.27
CA SER A 65 5.63 5.95 18.70
C SER A 65 4.53 6.56 17.84
N ALA A 66 4.61 7.86 17.52
CA ALA A 66 3.65 8.52 16.62
C ALA A 66 3.65 7.89 15.21
N ARG A 67 4.83 7.58 14.66
CA ARG A 67 4.96 6.91 13.35
C ARG A 67 4.37 5.51 13.38
N ALA A 68 4.67 4.73 14.41
CA ALA A 68 4.12 3.38 14.55
C ALA A 68 2.59 3.38 14.62
N SER A 69 2.01 4.29 15.41
CA SER A 69 0.54 4.42 15.53
C SER A 69 -0.12 4.79 14.20
N LEU A 70 0.41 5.80 13.49
CA LEU A 70 -0.13 6.21 12.18
C LEU A 70 -0.02 5.09 11.13
N ALA A 71 1.11 4.38 11.12
CA ALA A 71 1.33 3.26 10.21
C ALA A 71 0.34 2.11 10.47
N LEU A 72 0.07 1.81 11.74
CA LEU A 72 -0.90 0.79 12.14
C LEU A 72 -2.34 1.17 11.76
N GLU A 73 -2.75 2.43 11.98
CA GLU A 73 -4.06 2.94 11.59
C GLU A 73 -4.27 2.86 10.07
N THR A 74 -3.23 3.23 9.31
CA THR A 74 -3.24 3.11 7.86
C THR A 74 -3.35 1.66 7.42
N ALA A 75 -2.56 0.76 8.00
CA ALA A 75 -2.61 -0.68 7.69
C ALA A 75 -3.99 -1.29 8.01
N ALA A 76 -4.61 -0.89 9.13
CA ALA A 76 -5.95 -1.33 9.48
C ALA A 76 -7.00 -0.86 8.46
N THR A 77 -6.89 0.39 7.99
CA THR A 77 -7.76 0.94 6.93
C THR A 77 -7.62 0.15 5.64
N PHE A 78 -6.38 -0.13 5.21
CA PHE A 78 -6.10 -0.94 4.02
C PHE A 78 -6.64 -2.37 4.15
N ARG A 79 -6.45 -3.01 5.31
CA ARG A 79 -7.01 -4.34 5.59
C ARG A 79 -8.53 -4.36 5.43
N ASN A 80 -9.21 -3.39 6.04
CA ASN A 80 -10.68 -3.31 5.97
C ASN A 80 -11.15 -3.13 4.51
N ARG A 81 -10.53 -2.23 3.76
CA ARG A 81 -10.85 -2.00 2.35
C ARG A 81 -10.55 -3.22 1.46
N GLY A 82 -9.47 -3.94 1.74
CA GLY A 82 -9.14 -5.19 1.05
C GLY A 82 -10.19 -6.28 1.27
N VAL A 83 -10.67 -6.42 2.51
CA VAL A 83 -11.76 -7.36 2.85
C VAL A 83 -13.07 -6.94 2.17
N GLU A 84 -13.43 -5.66 2.20
CA GLU A 84 -14.62 -5.13 1.52
C GLU A 84 -14.58 -5.43 0.01
N ALA A 85 -13.46 -5.14 -0.64
CA ALA A 85 -13.28 -5.39 -2.07
C ALA A 85 -13.39 -6.89 -2.41
N PHE A 86 -12.80 -7.77 -1.60
CA PHE A 86 -12.93 -9.21 -1.79
C PHE A 86 -14.40 -9.67 -1.68
N ASN A 87 -15.12 -9.19 -0.66
CA ASN A 87 -16.53 -9.53 -0.48
C ASN A 87 -17.40 -9.03 -1.64
N GLU A 88 -17.14 -7.83 -2.16
CA GLU A 88 -17.90 -7.30 -3.30
C GLU A 88 -17.66 -8.12 -4.58
N ILE A 89 -16.42 -8.53 -4.85
CA ILE A 89 -16.10 -9.43 -5.98
C ILE A 89 -16.86 -10.74 -5.86
N MET A 90 -16.87 -11.35 -4.67
CA MET A 90 -17.63 -12.60 -4.43
C MET A 90 -19.14 -12.38 -4.65
N ARG A 91 -19.68 -11.22 -4.28
CA ARG A 91 -21.10 -10.88 -4.47
C ARG A 91 -21.47 -10.64 -5.93
N MET A 92 -20.56 -10.08 -6.74
CA MET A 92 -20.78 -9.89 -8.18
C MET A 92 -20.70 -11.19 -8.99
N GLN A 93 -19.97 -12.20 -8.50
CA GLN A 93 -19.80 -13.49 -9.17
C GLN A 93 -20.81 -14.56 -8.72
N ALA A 94 -21.58 -14.30 -7.65
CA ALA A 94 -22.63 -15.17 -7.12
C ALA A 94 -23.98 -14.97 -7.82
#